data_AF-A0A0R1X5X9-F1
#
_entry.id   AF-A0A0R1X5X9-F1
#
_cell.length_a   1.000
_cell.length_b   1.000
_cell.length_c   1.000
_cell.angle_alpha   90.00
_cell.angle_beta   90.00
_cell.angle_gamma   90.00
#
_symmetry.space_group_name_H-M   'P 1'
#
loop_
_entity.id
_entity.type
_entity.pdbx_description
1 polymer ?
#
loop_
_entity_poly.entity_id
_entity_poly.type
_entity_poly.pdbx_seq_one_letter_code
_entity_poly.pdbx_strand_id
1 'polypeptide(L)' 'MKQNKNIAAMIVTEVVGKLIHMTDINTGIEYSVTATDAVAQMLEPEVIVAFDLEKGQFINETDDQFMWG' A
#
# COMPACT_ATOMS: atom_id res chain seq x y z
N MET A 1 15.04 13.21 -10.75
CA MET A 1 14.22 12.77 -9.60
C MET A 1 14.81 11.47 -9.08
N LYS A 2 15.20 11.38 -7.80
CA LYS A 2 15.68 10.12 -7.22
C LYS A 2 14.44 9.31 -6.83
N GLN A 3 14.21 8.17 -7.47
CA GLN A 3 13.23 7.19 -7.01
C GLN A 3 13.46 6.95 -5.52
N ASN A 4 12.42 7.16 -4.72
CA ASN A 4 12.48 6.84 -3.30
C ASN A 4 12.45 5.30 -3.23
N LYS A 5 13.59 4.67 -2.96
CA LYS A 5 13.78 3.21 -3.03
C LYS A 5 12.95 2.42 -2.01
N ASN A 6 12.17 3.10 -1.18
CA ASN A 6 11.42 2.56 -0.05
C ASN A 6 9.91 2.52 -0.30
N ILE A 7 9.44 2.96 -1.48
CA ILE A 7 8.05 2.86 -1.88
C ILE A 7 7.87 1.54 -2.64
N ALA A 8 7.02 0.66 -2.13
CA ALA A 8 6.67 -0.59 -2.77
C ALA A 8 5.23 -0.53 -3.29
N ALA A 9 5.01 -1.09 -4.47
CA ALA A 9 3.67 -1.39 -4.97
C ALA A 9 3.22 -2.72 -4.38
N MET A 10 2.07 -2.70 -3.71
CA MET A 10 1.60 -3.81 -2.88
C MET A 10 0.17 -4.15 -3.31
N ILE A 11 -0.15 -5.44 -3.44
CA ILE A 11 -1.54 -5.89 -3.58
C ILE A 11 -2.08 -6.13 -2.18
N VAL A 12 -3.23 -5.53 -1.85
CA VAL A 12 -3.98 -5.87 -0.64
C VAL A 12 -4.55 -7.28 -0.82
N THR A 13 -4.16 -8.22 0.03
CA THR A 13 -4.62 -9.61 -0.04
C THR A 13 -5.82 -9.85 0.87
N GLU A 14 -5.85 -9.19 2.03
CA GLU A 14 -6.94 -9.34 3.01
C GLU A 14 -7.06 -8.10 3.90
N VAL A 15 -8.28 -7.77 4.30
CA VAL A 15 -8.60 -6.70 5.26
C VAL A 15 -9.41 -7.29 6.42
N VAL A 16 -8.78 -7.43 7.59
CA VAL A 16 -9.41 -7.95 8.82
C VAL A 16 -9.54 -6.83 9.85
N GLY A 17 -10.68 -6.13 9.82
CA GLY A 17 -10.89 -4.97 10.68
C GLY A 17 -9.91 -3.85 10.36
N LYS A 18 -8.91 -3.63 11.22
CA LYS A 18 -7.82 -2.65 11.02
C LYS A 18 -6.53 -3.26 10.47
N LEU A 19 -6.44 -4.58 10.43
CA LEU A 19 -5.25 -5.29 9.96
C LEU A 19 -5.35 -5.48 8.45
N ILE A 20 -4.37 -4.97 7.72
CA ILE A 20 -4.28 -5.08 6.26
C ILE A 20 -3.12 -6.02 5.94
N HIS A 21 -3.42 -7.13 5.27
CA HIS A 21 -2.43 -8.01 4.69
C HIS A 21 -2.16 -7.59 3.25
N MET A 22 -0.90 -7.51 2.90
CA MET A 22 -0.46 -7.01 1.60
C MET A 22 0.74 -7.80 1.11
N THR A 23 0.88 -7.95 -0.21
CA THR A 23 2.02 -8.62 -0.83
C THR A 23 2.69 -7.68 -1.81
N ASP A 24 4.01 -7.54 -1.70
CA ASP A 24 4.82 -6.79 -2.65
C ASP A 24 4.78 -7.48 -4.02
N ILE A 25 4.36 -6.75 -5.04
CA ILE A 25 4.19 -7.28 -6.41
C ILE A 25 5.53 -7.72 -7.02
N ASN A 26 6.62 -7.04 -6.65
CA ASN A 26 7.94 -7.28 -7.23
C ASN A 26 8.69 -8.39 -6.51
N THR A 27 8.55 -8.48 -5.19
CA THR A 27 9.33 -9.41 -4.37
C THR A 27 8.54 -10.62 -3.87
N GLY A 28 7.21 -10.55 -3.88
CA GLY A 28 6.32 -11.56 -3.31
C GLY A 28 6.35 -11.61 -1.78
N ILE A 29 7.01 -10.67 -1.13
CA ILE A 29 7.08 -10.62 0.34
C ILE A 29 5.73 -10.16 0.89
N GLU A 30 5.24 -10.85 1.91
CA GLU A 30 4.01 -10.51 2.62
C GLU A 30 4.29 -9.56 3.78
N TYR A 31 3.40 -8.58 3.94
CA TYR A 31 3.42 -7.56 4.96
C TYR A 31 2.06 -7.49 5.64
N SER A 32 2.06 -7.14 6.91
CA SER A 32 0.84 -6.93 7.70
C SER A 32 0.95 -5.61 8.43
N VAL A 33 0.01 -4.72 8.20
CA VAL A 33 0.03 -3.36 8.77
C VAL A 33 -1.29 -3.05 9.46
N THR A 34 -1.23 -2.28 10.55
CA THR A 34 -2.43 -1.79 11.21
C THR A 34 -2.75 -0.39 10.71
N ALA A 35 -3.92 -0.22 10.11
CA ALA A 35 -4.41 1.04 9.59
C ALA A 35 -5.39 1.71 10.56
N THR A 36 -5.69 2.99 10.33
CA THR A 36 -6.81 3.65 10.99
C THR A 36 -8.14 3.14 10.42
N ASP A 37 -9.25 3.34 11.14
CA ASP A 37 -10.58 2.93 10.65
C ASP A 37 -10.89 3.53 9.27
N ALA A 38 -10.56 4.81 9.07
CA ALA A 38 -10.79 5.50 7.80
C ALA A 38 -10.02 4.86 6.64
N VAL A 39 -8.73 4.53 6.85
CA VAL A 39 -7.91 3.91 5.80
C VAL A 39 -8.37 2.48 5.53
N ALA A 40 -8.63 1.69 6.58
CA ALA A 40 -9.10 0.31 6.42
C ALA A 40 -10.43 0.23 5.66
N GLN A 41 -11.33 1.20 5.85
CA GLN A 41 -12.60 1.30 5.11
C GLN A 41 -12.44 1.71 3.64
N MET A 42 -11.29 2.27 3.26
CA MET A 42 -10.99 2.67 1.88
C MET A 42 -10.27 1.58 1.09
N LEU A 43 -9.79 0.53 1.77
CA LEU A 43 -9.03 -0.55 1.15
C LEU A 43 -9.93 -1.77 0.95
N GLU A 44 -9.79 -2.38 -0.21
CA GLU A 44 -10.44 -3.63 -0.57
C GLU A 44 -9.37 -4.64 -0.98
N PRO A 45 -9.62 -5.95 -0.82
CA PRO A 45 -8.76 -6.98 -1.40
C PRO A 45 -8.60 -6.78 -2.92
N GLU A 46 -7.47 -7.23 -3.45
CA GLU A 46 -7.06 -7.11 -4.86
C GLU A 46 -6.76 -5.69 -5.34
N VAL A 47 -6.85 -4.68 -4.47
CA VAL A 47 -6.42 -3.31 -4.78
C VAL A 47 -4.90 -3.19 -4.68
N ILE A 48 -4.30 -2.53 -5.67
CA ILE A 48 -2.89 -2.15 -5.65
C ILE A 48 -2.74 -0.81 -4.95
N VAL A 49 -1.82 -0.73 -3.98
CA VAL A 49 -1.51 0.47 -3.22
C VAL A 49 -0.01 0.74 -3.23
N ALA A 50 0.36 2.02 -3.20
CA ALA A 50 1.71 2.44 -2.91
C ALA A 50 1.92 2.53 -1.39
N PHE A 51 2.93 1.86 -0.88
CA PHE A 51 3.24 1.83 0.55
C PHE A 51 4.68 2.26 0.82
N ASP A 52 4.87 3.21 1.74
CA ASP A 52 6.18 3.63 2.23
C ASP A 52 6.63 2.67 3.33
N LEU A 53 7.54 1.76 3.00
CA LEU A 53 8.06 0.72 3.91
C LEU A 53 8.88 1.31 5.07
N GLU A 54 9.47 2.50 4.90
CA GLU A 54 10.28 3.14 5.94
C GLU A 54 9.39 3.84 6.97
N LYS A 55 8.34 4.52 6.50
CA LYS A 55 7.40 5.26 7.36
C LYS A 55 6.24 4.42 7.85
N GLY A 56 5.98 3.27 7.24
CA GLY A 56 4.87 2.40 7.58
C GLY A 56 3.50 3.02 7.25
N GLN A 57 3.40 3.71 6.11
CA GLN A 57 2.17 4.42 5.73
C GLN A 57 1.79 4.19 4.27
N PHE A 58 0.48 4.18 4.02
CA PHE A 58 -0.08 4.25 2.67
C PHE A 58 0.19 5.62 2.08
N ILE A 59 0.59 5.64 0.81
CA ILE A 59 0.77 6.88 0.06
C ILE A 59 -0.53 7.13 -0.69
N ASN A 60 -1.19 8.23 -0.35
CA ASN A 60 -2.41 8.62 -1.04
C ASN A 60 -2.00 9.33 -2.34
N GLU A 61 -2.08 8.62 -3.47
CA GLU A 61 -1.80 9.16 -4.80
C GLU A 61 -2.98 9.98 -5.34
N THR A 62 -3.52 10.90 -4.53
CA THR A 62 -4.32 12.01 -5.04
C THR A 62 -3.44 13.13 -5.64
N ASP A 63 -2.12 12.97 -5.63
CA ASP A 63 -1.24 13.76 -6.48
C ASP A 63 -1.21 13.11 -7.87
N ASP A 64 -1.66 13.86 -8.88
CA ASP A 64 -1.83 13.55 -10.31
C ASP A 64 -0.63 12.92 -11.07
N GLN A 65 0.38 12.38 -10.37
CA GLN A 65 1.66 11.94 -10.92
C GLN A 65 1.74 10.44 -11.26
N PHE A 66 0.79 9.60 -10.85
CA PHE A 66 0.89 8.14 -11.05
C PHE A 66 -0.05 7.56 -12.13
N MET A 67 -0.90 8.39 -12.75
CA MET A 67 -1.90 7.95 -13.74
C MET A 67 -1.37 7.73 -15.17
N TRP A 68 -0.05 7.80 -15.41
CA TRP A 68 0.53 7.53 -16.74
C TRP A 68 1.90 6.84 -16.62
N GLY A 69 1.88 5.52 -16.77
CA GLY A 69 3.03 4.66 -17.02
C GLY A 69 2.59 3.47 -17.84
#